data_AF-W1DGD7-F1
#
_entry.id   AF-W1DGD7-F1
#
_cell.length_a   1.000
_cell.length_b   1.000
_cell.length_c   1.000
_cell.angle_alpha   90.00
_cell.angle_beta   90.00
_cell.angle_gamma   90.00
#
_symmetry.space_group_name_H-M   'P 1'
#
loop_
_entity.id
_entity.type
_entity.pdbx_description
1 polymer ?
#
loop_
_entity_poly.entity_id
_entity_poly.type
_entity_poly.pdbx_seq_one_letter_code
_entity_poly.pdbx_strand_id
1 'polypeptide(L)'
;MMLNEAARCFDEQIIRSARDGDIGAVFGIGFPPFLGGPFRYMDTIGAGEVAAILQRLAAQFGPRFTPCDTLLRMAEQGTTFWPADERLT
;
A
#
# COMPACT_ATOMS: atom_id res chain seq x y z
N MET A 1 8.19 -1.90 -4.02
CA MET A 1 8.91 -2.27 -2.76
C MET A 1 8.36 -1.48 -1.58
N MET A 2 8.54 -0.15 -1.50
CA MET A 2 8.01 0.65 -0.38
C MET A 2 6.53 0.40 -0.06
N LEU A 3 5.64 0.43 -1.07
CA LEU A 3 4.21 0.17 -0.87
C LEU A 3 3.91 -1.24 -0.36
N ASN A 4 4.71 -2.22 -0.78
CA ASN A 4 4.60 -3.60 -0.32
C ASN A 4 4.90 -3.71 1.18
N GLU A 5 5.96 -3.04 1.64
CA GLU A 5 6.34 -3.01 3.05
C GLU A 5 5.32 -2.23 3.89
N ALA A 6 4.78 -1.12 3.38
CA ALA A 6 3.70 -0.40 4.05
C ALA A 6 2.47 -1.31 4.28
N ALA A 7 2.07 -2.07 3.26
CA ALA A 7 0.98 -3.04 3.36
C ALA A 7 1.30 -4.19 4.34
N ARG A 8 2.55 -4.69 4.40
CA ARG A 8 2.98 -5.69 5.41
C ARG A 8 2.90 -5.13 6.82
N CYS A 9 3.44 -3.94 7.07
CA CYS A 9 3.40 -3.31 8.39
C CYS A 9 1.97 -3.05 8.87
N PHE A 10 1.04 -2.79 7.95
CA PHE A 10 -0.38 -2.68 8.26
C PHE A 10 -0.98 -4.03 8.67
N ASP A 11 -0.70 -5.12 7.93
CA ASP A 11 -1.18 -6.47 8.26
C ASP A 11 -0.65 -6.96 9.60
N GLU A 12 0.63 -6.72 9.86
CA GLU A 12 1.34 -7.08 11.09
C GLU A 12 0.95 -6.21 12.29
N GLN A 13 0.02 -5.25 12.11
CA GLN A 13 -0.45 -4.32 13.14
C GLN A 13 0.67 -3.46 13.76
N ILE A 14 1.76 -3.24 13.00
CA ILE A 14 2.83 -2.29 13.37
C ILE A 14 2.33 -0.86 13.27
N ILE A 15 1.49 -0.59 12.26
CA ILE A 15 0.80 0.68 12.09
C ILE A 15 -0.67 0.48 12.47
N ARG A 16 -1.19 1.33 13.35
CA ARG A 16 -2.56 1.22 13.89
C ARG A 16 -3.65 1.50 12.84
N SER A 17 -3.41 2.42 11.92
CA SER A 17 -4.38 2.83 10.90
C SER A 17 -3.67 3.31 9.62
N ALA A 18 -4.35 3.22 8.47
CA ALA A 18 -3.84 3.73 7.20
C ALA A 18 -3.50 5.24 7.28
N ARG A 19 -4.33 6.00 8.00
CA ARG A 19 -4.11 7.42 8.28
C ARG A 19 -2.78 7.67 9.01
N ASP A 20 -2.53 6.94 10.10
CA ASP A 20 -1.29 7.10 10.87
C ASP A 20 -0.06 6.76 10.02
N GLY A 21 -0.18 5.72 9.19
CA GLY A 21 0.88 5.32 8.27
C GLY A 21 1.14 6.34 7.17
N ASP A 22 0.09 6.95 6.61
CA ASP A 22 0.20 8.01 5.61
C ASP A 22 0.86 9.26 6.18
N ILE A 23 0.37 9.74 7.33
CA ILE A 23 0.96 10.88 8.04
C ILE A 23 2.42 10.58 8.41
N GLY A 24 2.69 9.40 8.96
CA GLY A 24 4.04 8.98 9.34
C GLY A 24 5.00 8.93 8.15
N ALA A 25 4.57 8.44 6.99
CA ALA A 25 5.41 8.41 5.80
C ALA A 25 5.67 9.81 5.22
N VAL A 26 4.65 10.67 5.18
CA VAL A 26 4.77 12.05 4.69
C VAL A 26 5.74 12.85 5.55
N PHE A 27 5.54 12.87 6.87
CA PHE A 27 6.37 13.69 7.77
C PHE A 27 7.67 13.03 8.21
N GLY A 28 7.72 11.69 8.24
CA GLY A 28 8.90 10.96 8.70
C GLY A 28 9.97 10.77 7.63
N ILE A 29 9.57 10.32 6.44
CA ILE A 29 10.51 9.97 5.35
C ILE A 29 10.31 10.81 4.08
N GLY A 30 9.45 11.82 4.13
CA GLY A 30 9.24 12.76 3.02
C GLY A 30 8.47 12.16 1.84
N PHE A 31 7.52 11.24 2.09
CA PHE A 31 6.65 10.75 1.02
C PHE A 31 5.87 11.93 0.39
N PRO A 32 5.70 11.99 -0.95
CA PRO A 32 5.11 13.15 -1.62
C PRO A 32 3.72 13.52 -1.06
N PRO A 33 3.55 14.69 -0.42
CA PRO A 33 2.30 15.04 0.27
C PRO A 33 1.08 15.12 -0.67
N PHE A 34 1.29 15.50 -1.93
CA PHE A 34 0.23 15.58 -2.93
C PHE A 34 -0.32 14.21 -3.37
N LEU A 35 0.34 13.11 -3.00
CA LEU A 35 -0.16 11.74 -3.16
C LEU A 35 -0.88 11.23 -1.90
N GLY A 36 -0.95 12.03 -0.84
CA GLY A 36 -1.61 11.72 0.44
C GLY A 36 -0.84 10.78 1.37
N GLY A 37 0.02 9.92 0.84
CA GLY A 37 0.75 8.90 1.59
C GLY A 37 0.75 7.55 0.86
N PRO A 38 1.54 6.56 1.30
CA PRO A 38 1.62 5.25 0.66
C PRO A 38 0.27 4.52 0.55
N PHE A 39 -0.60 4.57 1.57
CA PHE A 39 -1.89 3.88 1.57
C PHE A 39 -2.91 4.57 0.67
N ARG A 40 -3.04 5.90 0.79
CA ARG A 40 -3.87 6.69 -0.13
C ARG A 40 -3.43 6.52 -1.59
N TYR A 41 -2.12 6.47 -1.83
CA TYR A 41 -1.57 6.25 -3.15
C TYR A 41 -1.84 4.83 -3.67
N MET A 42 -1.73 3.80 -2.81
CA MET A 42 -2.12 2.43 -3.16
C MET A 42 -3.60 2.34 -3.55
N ASP A 43 -4.49 3.00 -2.82
CA ASP A 43 -5.93 3.02 -3.14
C ASP A 43 -6.24 3.74 -4.45
N THR A 44 -5.42 4.72 -4.84
CA THR A 44 -5.53 5.43 -6.12
C THR A 44 -5.11 4.55 -7.29
N ILE A 45 -4.06 3.74 -7.12
CA ILE A 45 -3.56 2.80 -8.14
C ILE A 45 -4.43 1.54 -8.21
N GLY A 46 -4.92 1.10 -7.05
CA GLY A 46 -5.60 -0.18 -6.85
C GLY A 46 -4.63 -1.29 -6.40
N ALA A 47 -5.02 -2.04 -5.36
CA ALA A 47 -4.20 -3.13 -4.80
C ALA A 47 -3.82 -4.20 -5.85
N GLY A 48 -4.74 -4.51 -6.77
CA GLY A 48 -4.49 -5.46 -7.86
C GLY A 48 -3.38 -5.02 -8.82
N GLU A 49 -3.36 -3.74 -9.19
CA GLU A 49 -2.31 -3.19 -10.06
C GLU A 49 -0.96 -3.15 -9.33
N VAL A 50 -0.94 -2.76 -8.04
CA VAL A 50 0.28 -2.81 -7.22
C VAL A 50 0.83 -4.25 -7.14
N ALA A 51 -0.04 -5.23 -6.90
CA ALA A 51 0.34 -6.65 -6.86
C ALA A 51 0.88 -7.14 -8.22
N ALA A 52 0.23 -6.77 -9.33
CA ALA A 52 0.67 -7.15 -10.67
C ALA A 52 2.06 -6.57 -11.01
N ILE A 53 2.29 -5.29 -10.68
CA ILE A 53 3.61 -4.65 -10.83
C ILE A 53 4.67 -5.40 -10.03
N LEU A 54 4.37 -5.74 -8.77
CA LEU A 54 5.27 -6.46 -7.88
C LEU A 54 5.58 -7.88 -8.41
N GLN A 55 4.59 -8.61 -8.91
CA GLN A 55 4.79 -9.93 -9.54
C GLN A 55 5.71 -9.83 -10.76
N ARG A 56 5.51 -8.84 -11.63
CA ARG A 56 6.40 -8.61 -12.79
C ARG A 56 7.83 -8.30 -12.34
N LEU A 57 8.00 -7.47 -11.31
CA LEU A 57 9.31 -7.18 -10.74
C LEU A 57 9.93 -8.41 -10.07
N ALA A 58 9.14 -9.27 -9.44
CA ALA A 58 9.62 -10.50 -8.81
C ALA A 58 10.13 -11.50 -9.86
N ALA A 59 9.42 -11.64 -10.98
CA ALA A 59 9.85 -12.47 -12.10
C ALA A 59 11.17 -11.98 -12.71
N GLN A 60 11.39 -10.66 -12.77
CA GLN A 60 12.57 -10.07 -13.41
C GLN A 60 13.78 -9.94 -12.47
N PHE A 61 13.55 -9.63 -11.19
CA PHE A 61 14.59 -9.21 -10.25
C PHE A 61 14.61 -10.02 -8.95
N GLY A 62 13.84 -11.11 -8.89
CA GLY A 62 13.86 -12.09 -7.81
C GLY A 62 12.84 -11.86 -6.69
N PRO A 63 12.79 -12.79 -5.72
CA PRO A 63 11.68 -12.92 -4.77
C PRO A 63 11.51 -11.76 -3.79
N ARG A 64 12.49 -10.85 -3.67
CA ARG A 64 12.37 -9.63 -2.84
C ARG A 64 11.21 -8.71 -3.26
N PHE A 65 10.71 -8.83 -4.49
CA PHE A 65 9.56 -8.07 -4.97
C PHE A 65 8.23 -8.82 -4.85
N THR A 66 8.21 -10.00 -4.20
CA THR A 66 6.97 -10.77 -4.03
C THR A 66 5.90 -9.93 -3.31
N PRO A 67 4.71 -9.77 -3.90
CA PRO A 67 3.61 -9.07 -3.23
C PRO A 67 3.30 -9.71 -1.89
N CYS A 68 2.96 -8.89 -0.89
CA CYS A 68 2.47 -9.41 0.39
C CYS A 68 1.04 -9.93 0.26
N ASP A 69 0.67 -10.85 1.16
CA ASP A 69 -0.62 -11.52 1.13
C ASP A 69 -1.79 -10.52 1.25
N THR A 70 -1.60 -9.43 2.00
CA THR A 70 -2.59 -8.35 2.13
C THR A 70 -2.97 -7.76 0.78
N LEU A 71 -1.99 -7.44 -0.07
CA LEU A 71 -2.26 -6.88 -1.40
C LEU A 71 -2.99 -7.90 -2.28
N LEU A 72 -2.66 -9.18 -2.18
CA LEU A 72 -3.34 -10.24 -2.93
C LEU A 72 -4.79 -10.41 -2.47
N ARG A 73 -5.03 -10.47 -1.15
CA ARG A 73 -6.38 -10.54 -0.57
C ARG A 73 -7.22 -9.32 -0.96
N MET A 74 -6.65 -8.12 -0.87
CA MET A 74 -7.35 -6.89 -1.24
C MET A 74 -7.67 -6.83 -2.74
N ALA A 75 -6.76 -7.33 -3.59
CA ALA A 75 -7.01 -7.45 -5.03
C ALA A 75 -8.18 -8.39 -5.34
N GLU A 76 -8.26 -9.53 -4.64
CA GLU A 76 -9.37 -10.49 -4.79
C GLU A 76 -10.71 -9.93 -4.29
N GLN A 77 -10.68 -9.19 -3.18
CA GLN A 77 -11.89 -8.68 -2.51
C GLN A 77 -12.35 -7.32 -3.03
N GLY A 78 -11.52 -6.62 -3.81
CA GLY A 78 -11.79 -5.24 -4.23
C GLY A 78 -11.82 -4.24 -3.07
N THR A 79 -11.08 -4.52 -1.99
CA THR A 79 -11.02 -3.67 -0.79
C THR A 79 -9.87 -2.66 -0.87
N THR A 80 -9.92 -1.66 0.01
CA THR A 80 -8.98 -0.55 0.09
C THR A 80 -8.52 -0.32 1.52
N PHE A 81 -7.43 0.42 1.70
CA PHE A 81 -6.93 0.77 3.03
C PHE A 81 -7.77 1.86 3.69
N TRP A 82 -8.21 2.84 2.92
CA TRP A 82 -9.08 3.91 3.39
C TRP A 82 -10.56 3.52 3.25
N PRO A 83 -11.38 3.79 4.29
CA PRO A 83 -12.84 3.69 4.20
C PRO A 83 -13.39 4.52 3.04
N ALA A 84 -14.50 4.08 2.45
CA ALA A 84 -15.09 4.73 1.27
C ALA A 84 -15.56 6.17 1.53
N ASP A 85 -15.95 6.50 2.76
CA ASP A 85 -16.42 7.83 3.16
C ASP A 85 -15.28 8.85 3.31
N GLU A 86 -14.06 8.39 3.62
CA GLU A 86 -12.90 9.26 3.84
C GLU A 86 -12.07 9.55 2.57
N ARG A 87 -12.48 9.03 1.39
CA ARG A 87 -11.73 9.23 0.14
C ARG A 87 -11.92 10.61 -0.52
N LEU A 88 -12.97 11.35 -0.16
CA LEU A 88 -13.36 12.62 -0.80
C LEU A 88 -12.96 13.89 -0.02
N THR A 89 -12.48 13.73 1.21
CA THR A 89 -11.85 14.79 1.99
C THR A 89 -10.35 14.85 1.72
#